data_AF-A0A8H4RI18-F1
#
_entry.id   AF-A0A8H4RI18-F1
#
_cell.length_a   1.000
_cell.length_b   1.000
_cell.length_c   1.000
_cell.angle_alpha   90.00
_cell.angle_beta   90.00
_cell.angle_gamma   90.00
#
_symmetry.space_group_name_H-M   'P 1'
#
loop_
_entity.id
_entity.type
_entity.pdbx_description
1 polymer ?
#
loop_
_entity_poly.entity_id
_entity_poly.type
_entity_poly.pdbx_seq_one_letter_code
_entity_poly.pdbx_strand_id
1 'polypeptide(L)'
;MAQETLRTDILISIYPKHVANIVARQKNHEFRKYLIPITVERMWIYETAPISAIRYCAVIDPGRQPGELAEDDLDDINNRKFNDGETLKPGGSGSRYAYKISKLYRLGSDFTLEDLKKRGWIKGAPQKYNFALKEMVLELRPSLIQEF
;
A
#
# COMPACT_ATOMS: atom_id res chain seq x y z
N MET A 1 -25.31 14.39 -0.24
CA MET A 1 -24.46 13.91 -1.36
C MET A 1 -23.79 12.63 -0.91
N ALA A 2 -23.97 11.51 -1.61
CA ALA A 2 -23.27 10.28 -1.27
C ALA A 2 -21.80 10.40 -1.71
N GLN A 3 -20.87 10.01 -0.84
CA GLN A 3 -19.43 10.02 -1.14
C GLN A 3 -19.12 8.91 -2.16
N GLU A 4 -18.55 9.28 -3.31
CA GLU A 4 -18.18 8.35 -4.38
C GLU A 4 -16.80 7.75 -4.09
N THR A 5 -16.66 6.42 -4.21
CA THR A 5 -15.37 5.72 -4.07
C THR A 5 -14.79 5.36 -5.43
N LEU A 6 -13.48 5.46 -5.58
CA LEU A 6 -12.77 5.01 -6.78
C LEU A 6 -12.32 3.56 -6.60
N ARG A 7 -12.74 2.67 -7.52
CA ARG A 7 -12.40 1.24 -7.47
C ARG A 7 -10.96 0.92 -7.87
N THR A 8 -10.25 1.94 -8.34
CA THR A 8 -8.83 1.91 -8.74
C THR A 8 -7.87 2.28 -7.62
N ASP A 9 -8.37 2.88 -6.54
CA ASP A 9 -7.55 3.49 -5.51
C ASP A 9 -7.99 2.97 -4.14
N ILE A 10 -7.03 2.49 -3.36
CA ILE A 10 -7.28 2.05 -1.98
C ILE A 10 -6.39 2.82 -1.01
N LEU A 11 -6.88 3.02 0.21
CA LEU A 11 -6.12 3.49 1.34
C LEU A 11 -5.76 2.31 2.24
N ILE A 12 -4.47 2.15 2.53
CA ILE A 12 -3.93 1.06 3.35
C ILE A 12 -3.05 1.61 4.47
N SER A 13 -2.94 0.85 5.56
CA SER A 13 -1.96 1.14 6.61
C SER A 13 -0.70 0.30 6.41
N ILE A 14 0.47 0.91 6.57
CA ILE A 14 1.79 0.24 6.57
C ILE A 14 2.61 0.76 7.76
N TYR A 15 3.35 -0.13 8.43
CA TYR A 15 4.27 0.26 9.50
C TYR A 15 5.48 1.05 8.97
N PRO A 16 5.97 2.07 9.70
CA PRO A 16 7.10 2.91 9.29
C PRO A 16 8.32 2.14 8.79
N LYS A 17 8.70 1.06 9.47
CA LYS A 17 9.82 0.19 9.06
C LYS A 17 9.66 -0.35 7.63
N HIS A 18 8.44 -0.74 7.24
CA HIS A 18 8.18 -1.26 5.91
C HIS A 18 8.13 -0.16 4.86
N VAL A 19 7.58 1.02 5.20
CA VAL A 19 7.62 2.20 4.34
C VAL A 19 9.06 2.61 4.07
N ALA A 20 9.92 2.67 5.09
CA ALA A 20 11.33 2.97 4.95
C ALA A 20 12.05 2.01 3.99
N ASN A 21 11.78 0.70 4.09
CA ASN A 21 12.35 -0.29 3.16
C ASN A 21 11.85 -0.11 1.72
N ILE A 22 10.59 0.31 1.53
CA ILE A 22 10.03 0.61 0.20
C ILE A 22 10.72 1.84 -0.40
N VAL A 23 10.84 2.92 0.37
CA VAL A 23 11.54 4.16 -0.04
C VAL A 23 13.01 3.88 -0.37
N ALA A 24 13.69 3.06 0.43
CA ALA A 24 15.06 2.63 0.19
C ALA A 24 15.21 1.62 -0.97
N ARG A 25 14.10 1.25 -1.64
CA ARG A 25 14.05 0.24 -2.72
C ARG A 25 14.62 -1.12 -2.34
N GLN A 26 14.59 -1.45 -1.05
CA GLN A 26 14.96 -2.78 -0.54
C GLN A 26 13.75 -3.71 -0.45
N LYS A 27 12.54 -3.15 -0.50
CA LYS A 27 11.27 -3.88 -0.50
C LYS A 27 10.41 -3.37 -1.66
N ASN A 28 10.26 -4.15 -2.71
CA ASN A 28 9.45 -3.81 -3.87
C ASN A 28 8.06 -4.48 -3.90
N HIS A 29 7.73 -5.37 -2.97
CA HIS A 29 6.40 -6.00 -2.90
C HIS A 29 5.68 -5.68 -1.59
N GLU A 30 4.40 -5.31 -1.64
CA GLU A 30 3.52 -5.29 -0.47
C GLU A 30 2.81 -6.65 -0.34
N PHE A 31 2.80 -7.24 0.87
CA PHE A 31 2.24 -8.58 1.09
C PHE A 31 0.92 -8.52 1.86
N ARG A 32 -0.10 -9.26 1.41
CA ARG A 32 -1.40 -9.33 2.09
C ARG A 32 -1.90 -10.76 2.22
N LYS A 33 -2.70 -11.00 3.26
CA LYS A 33 -3.40 -12.28 3.48
C LYS A 33 -4.60 -12.48 2.55
N TYR A 34 -5.04 -11.42 1.89
CA TYR A 34 -6.25 -11.37 1.07
C TYR A 34 -5.93 -10.81 -0.31
N LEU A 35 -6.76 -11.19 -1.29
CA LEU A 35 -6.70 -10.65 -2.63
C LEU A 35 -7.32 -9.24 -2.64
N ILE A 36 -6.60 -8.30 -3.21
CA ILE A 36 -7.06 -6.97 -3.56
C ILE A 36 -7.69 -7.07 -4.95
N PRO A 37 -8.86 -6.47 -5.21
CA PRO A 37 -9.50 -6.54 -6.52
C PRO A 37 -8.56 -6.09 -7.64
N ILE A 38 -8.60 -6.81 -8.76
CA ILE A 38 -7.74 -6.54 -9.93
C ILE A 38 -7.93 -5.13 -10.52
N THR A 39 -9.04 -4.47 -10.21
CA THR A 39 -9.30 -3.09 -10.62
C THR A 39 -8.41 -2.07 -9.89
N VAL A 40 -7.80 -2.44 -8.77
CA VAL A 40 -6.98 -1.53 -7.96
C VAL A 40 -5.60 -1.38 -8.58
N GLU A 41 -5.22 -0.14 -8.84
CA GLU A 41 -3.95 0.26 -9.45
C GLU A 41 -3.07 1.02 -8.46
N ARG A 42 -3.65 1.62 -7.42
CA ARG A 42 -2.97 2.55 -6.52
C ARG A 42 -3.26 2.28 -5.06
N MET A 43 -2.21 2.30 -4.24
CA MET A 43 -2.28 2.26 -2.79
C MET A 43 -1.84 3.60 -2.20
N TRP A 44 -2.77 4.33 -1.61
CA TRP A 44 -2.50 5.44 -0.73
C TRP A 44 -2.04 4.88 0.62
N ILE A 45 -0.83 5.24 1.05
CA ILE A 45 -0.16 4.64 2.20
C ILE A 45 -0.29 5.59 3.38
N TYR A 46 -1.12 5.18 4.34
CA TYR A 46 -1.12 5.70 5.70
C TYR A 46 0.02 5.02 6.48
N GLU A 47 1.04 5.78 6.80
CA GLU A 47 2.12 5.34 7.67
C GLU A 47 1.63 5.39 9.12
N THR A 48 1.68 4.25 9.82
CA THR A 48 1.14 4.16 11.19
C THR A 48 2.00 4.93 12.20
N ALA A 49 1.65 4.86 13.49
CA ALA A 49 2.43 5.49 14.56
C ALA A 49 3.93 5.14 14.47
N PRO A 50 4.83 6.11 14.77
CA PRO A 50 4.53 7.44 15.31
C PRO A 50 4.07 8.49 14.27
N ILE A 51 4.19 8.20 12.98
CA ILE A 51 3.93 9.18 11.90
C ILE A 51 2.43 9.51 11.77
N SER A 52 1.59 8.48 11.72
CA SER A 52 0.13 8.61 11.71
C SER A 52 -0.43 9.54 10.61
N ALA A 53 0.09 9.41 9.39
CA ALA A 53 -0.27 10.26 8.26
C ALA A 53 -0.22 9.52 6.92
N ILE A 54 -0.99 9.98 5.93
CA ILE A 54 -0.79 9.59 4.54
C ILE A 54 0.39 10.39 3.99
N ARG A 55 1.33 9.67 3.39
CA ARG A 55 2.58 10.26 2.88
C ARG A 55 2.97 9.79 1.49
N TYR A 56 2.49 8.64 1.07
CA TYR A 56 2.88 8.04 -0.19
C TYR A 56 1.67 7.52 -0.97
N CYS A 57 1.82 7.46 -2.29
CA CYS A 57 0.95 6.73 -3.18
C CYS A 57 1.83 5.76 -3.99
N ALA A 58 1.57 4.46 -3.89
CA ALA A 58 2.26 3.45 -4.68
C ALA A 58 1.38 3.03 -5.86
N VAL A 59 1.96 2.90 -7.05
CA VAL A 59 1.34 2.19 -8.17
C VAL A 59 1.73 0.72 -8.06
N ILE A 60 0.74 -0.16 -8.21
CA ILE A 60 0.93 -1.59 -8.00
C ILE A 60 0.53 -2.41 -9.21
N ASP A 61 1.17 -3.58 -9.33
CA ASP A 61 0.75 -4.61 -10.27
C ASP A 61 -0.30 -5.55 -9.63
N PRO A 62 -1.01 -6.37 -10.43
CA PRO A 62 -1.92 -7.39 -9.92
C PRO A 62 -1.23 -8.35 -8.94
N GLY A 63 -2.00 -8.84 -7.97
CA GLY A 63 -1.48 -9.72 -6.92
C GLY A 63 -0.99 -11.07 -7.43
N ARG A 64 0.21 -11.46 -6.99
CA ARG A 64 0.89 -12.74 -7.26
C ARG A 64 0.84 -13.67 -6.05
N GLN A 65 0.74 -14.96 -6.28
CA GLN A 65 0.83 -16.01 -5.27
C GLN A 65 2.27 -16.52 -5.10
N PRO A 66 2.59 -17.28 -4.02
CA PRO A 66 3.88 -17.95 -3.90
C PRO A 66 4.18 -18.82 -5.13
N GLY A 67 5.41 -18.72 -5.64
CA GLY A 67 5.87 -19.39 -6.86
C GLY A 67 5.69 -18.56 -8.13
N GLU A 68 5.00 -17.40 -8.07
CA GLU A 68 4.71 -16.56 -9.24
C GLU A 68 5.55 -15.27 -9.30
N LEU A 69 6.46 -15.03 -8.35
CA LEU A 69 7.38 -13.90 -8.43
C LEU A 69 8.47 -14.16 -9.48
N ALA A 70 8.85 -13.12 -10.21
CA ALA A 70 9.94 -13.20 -11.19
C ALA A 70 11.30 -13.31 -10.50
N GLU A 71 12.26 -13.99 -11.14
CA GLU A 71 13.57 -14.29 -10.52
C GLU A 71 14.34 -13.02 -10.14
N ASP A 72 14.23 -11.97 -10.95
CA ASP A 72 14.84 -10.65 -10.74
C ASP A 72 14.29 -9.91 -9.51
N ASP A 73 13.12 -10.31 -9.01
CA ASP A 73 12.53 -9.75 -7.80
C ASP A 73 12.95 -10.52 -6.53
N LEU A 74 13.54 -11.71 -6.61
CA LEU A 74 13.64 -12.60 -5.44
C LEU A 74 14.62 -12.16 -4.36
N ASP A 75 15.61 -11.33 -4.71
CA ASP A 75 16.63 -10.83 -3.77
C ASP A 75 16.12 -9.71 -2.84
N ASP A 76 14.96 -9.11 -3.16
CA ASP A 76 14.35 -8.08 -2.34
C ASP A 76 13.71 -8.62 -1.04
N ILE A 77 13.57 -7.75 -0.05
CA ILE A 77 13.20 -8.11 1.32
C ILE A 77 11.89 -8.92 1.38
N ASN A 78 12.03 -10.17 1.84
CA ASN A 78 10.99 -11.19 2.00
C ASN A 78 10.42 -11.79 0.70
N ASN A 79 10.92 -11.43 -0.48
CA ASN A 79 10.38 -11.94 -1.73
C ASN A 79 10.65 -13.44 -1.90
N ARG A 80 11.92 -13.87 -1.77
CA ARG A 80 12.25 -15.31 -1.76
C ARG A 80 11.47 -16.08 -0.69
N LYS A 81 11.42 -15.56 0.53
CA LYS A 81 10.64 -16.15 1.63
C LYS A 81 9.17 -16.34 1.27
N PHE A 82 8.55 -15.34 0.64
CA PHE A 82 7.18 -15.45 0.16
C PHE A 82 7.05 -16.45 -0.99
N ASN A 83 7.94 -16.38 -1.98
CA ASN A 83 7.90 -17.19 -3.18
C ASN A 83 8.08 -18.69 -2.87
N ASP A 84 8.95 -19.01 -1.92
CA ASP A 84 9.20 -20.37 -1.43
C ASP A 84 8.06 -20.90 -0.52
N GLY A 85 7.02 -20.10 -0.27
CA GLY A 85 5.85 -20.49 0.52
C GLY A 85 6.07 -20.47 2.03
N GLU A 86 7.19 -19.94 2.53
CA GLU A 86 7.49 -19.86 3.98
C GLU A 86 6.47 -19.01 4.75
N THR A 87 5.78 -18.07 4.07
CA THR A 87 4.72 -17.26 4.68
C THR A 87 3.46 -18.06 4.99
N LEU A 88 3.26 -19.22 4.35
CA LEU A 88 2.09 -20.08 4.51
C LEU A 88 2.27 -21.15 5.59
N LYS A 89 3.50 -21.41 6.01
CA LYS A 89 3.82 -22.39 7.06
C LYS A 89 3.31 -21.94 8.44
N PRO A 90 3.06 -22.87 9.39
CA PRO A 90 2.74 -22.51 10.77
C PRO A 90 3.79 -21.55 11.37
N GLY A 91 3.33 -20.47 12.01
CA GLY A 91 4.21 -19.40 12.53
C GLY A 91 4.69 -18.39 11.47
N GLY A 92 4.38 -18.61 10.19
CA GLY A 92 4.60 -17.66 9.10
C GLY A 92 3.67 -16.45 9.18
N SER A 93 3.93 -15.44 8.32
CA SER A 93 3.12 -14.21 8.32
C SER A 93 1.68 -14.42 7.85
N GLY A 94 1.38 -15.55 7.21
CA GLY A 94 0.08 -15.88 6.60
C GLY A 94 -0.19 -15.13 5.29
N SER A 95 0.80 -14.41 4.75
CA SER A 95 0.65 -13.68 3.48
C SER A 95 0.47 -14.64 2.32
N ARG A 96 -0.53 -14.35 1.47
CA ARG A 96 -0.94 -15.18 0.33
C ARG A 96 -0.79 -14.48 -1.01
N TYR A 97 -0.67 -13.16 -0.99
CA TYR A 97 -0.60 -12.33 -2.19
C TYR A 97 0.51 -11.28 -2.04
N ALA A 98 1.26 -11.06 -3.10
CA ALA A 98 2.30 -10.05 -3.23
C ALA A 98 1.93 -9.07 -4.35
N TYR A 99 2.03 -7.77 -4.07
CA TYR A 99 1.73 -6.70 -5.02
C TYR A 99 3.02 -5.93 -5.30
N LYS A 100 3.56 -6.06 -6.51
CA LYS A 100 4.77 -5.33 -6.93
C LYS A 100 4.45 -3.84 -6.94
N ILE A 101 5.31 -3.05 -6.31
CA ILE A 101 5.27 -1.59 -6.29
C ILE A 101 6.13 -1.13 -7.46
N SER A 102 5.46 -0.77 -8.57
CA SER A 102 6.14 -0.36 -9.80
C SER A 102 6.57 1.10 -9.78
N LYS A 103 5.82 1.95 -9.03
CA LYS A 103 6.18 3.36 -8.80
C LYS A 103 5.82 3.77 -7.39
N LEU A 104 6.59 4.69 -6.82
CA LEU A 104 6.29 5.34 -5.55
C LEU A 104 6.27 6.85 -5.74
N TYR A 105 5.22 7.47 -5.25
CA TYR A 105 5.07 8.90 -5.17
C TYR A 105 4.99 9.31 -3.71
N ARG A 106 5.64 10.42 -3.35
CA ARG A 106 5.50 11.10 -2.07
C ARG A 106 4.55 12.28 -2.20
N LEU A 107 3.75 12.52 -1.17
CA LEU A 107 2.94 13.73 -1.09
C LEU A 107 3.78 14.94 -0.69
N GLY A 108 3.52 16.09 -1.31
CA GLY A 108 4.16 17.36 -0.95
C GLY A 108 3.88 17.80 0.49
N SER A 109 2.74 17.36 1.05
CA SER A 109 2.38 17.57 2.46
C SER A 109 1.84 16.28 3.07
N ASP A 110 2.18 16.02 4.32
CA ASP A 110 1.64 14.88 5.08
C ASP A 110 0.21 15.20 5.53
N PHE A 111 -0.70 14.21 5.44
CA PHE A 111 -2.09 14.35 5.90
C PHE A 111 -2.32 13.45 7.11
N THR A 112 -2.46 14.06 8.29
CA THR A 112 -2.57 13.34 9.57
C THR A 112 -3.91 12.62 9.70
N LEU A 113 -4.01 11.63 10.59
CA LEU A 113 -5.28 10.98 10.92
C LEU A 113 -6.38 11.98 11.30
N GLU A 114 -6.03 13.09 11.96
CA GLU A 114 -6.98 14.14 12.32
C GLU A 114 -7.50 14.88 11.08
N ASP A 115 -6.62 15.23 10.14
CA ASP A 115 -7.00 15.89 8.88
C ASP A 115 -7.96 15.01 8.08
N LEU A 116 -7.65 13.72 7.97
CA LEU A 116 -8.48 12.76 7.21
C LEU A 116 -9.86 12.58 7.84
N LYS A 117 -9.96 12.62 9.18
CA LYS A 117 -11.22 12.57 9.91
C LYS A 117 -12.04 13.86 9.75
N LYS A 118 -11.39 15.03 9.87
CA LYS A 118 -12.04 16.34 9.68
C LYS A 118 -12.66 16.48 8.30
N ARG A 119 -12.00 15.92 7.28
CA ARG A 119 -12.46 15.88 5.89
C ARG A 119 -13.54 14.83 5.64
N GLY A 120 -13.85 13.99 6.63
CA GLY A 120 -14.82 12.91 6.50
C GLY A 120 -14.35 11.78 5.58
N TRP A 121 -13.05 11.68 5.30
CA TRP A 121 -12.53 10.65 4.38
C TRP A 121 -12.41 9.28 5.02
N ILE A 122 -12.06 9.25 6.31
CA ILE A 122 -11.99 8.02 7.10
C ILE A 122 -12.53 8.23 8.50
N LYS A 123 -12.96 7.14 9.14
CA LYS A 123 -13.33 7.12 10.56
C LYS A 123 -12.15 6.74 11.47
N GLY A 124 -11.13 6.10 10.91
CA GLY A 124 -9.95 5.60 11.60
C GLY A 124 -8.95 5.03 10.59
N ALA A 125 -7.75 4.68 11.06
CA ALA A 125 -6.74 4.05 10.21
C ALA A 125 -7.27 2.73 9.60
N PRO A 126 -7.05 2.45 8.32
CA PRO A 126 -7.50 1.20 7.70
C PRO A 126 -6.89 -0.03 8.38
N GLN A 127 -7.73 -1.00 8.77
CA GLN A 127 -7.26 -2.31 9.26
C GLN A 127 -6.97 -3.29 8.11
N LYS A 128 -7.79 -3.23 7.06
CA LYS A 128 -7.62 -4.00 5.82
C LYS A 128 -7.16 -3.05 4.72
N TYR A 129 -8.12 -2.48 4.01
CA TYR A 129 -8.01 -1.32 3.15
C TYR A 129 -9.40 -0.68 3.06
N ASN A 130 -9.47 0.57 2.65
CA ASN A 130 -10.71 1.22 2.23
C ASN A 130 -10.54 1.63 0.77
N PHE A 131 -11.60 1.61 -0.03
CA PHE A 131 -11.54 2.32 -1.31
C PHE A 131 -11.39 3.81 -1.03
N ALA A 132 -10.47 4.46 -1.74
CA ALA A 132 -10.27 5.88 -1.62
C ALA A 132 -11.49 6.62 -2.17
N LEU A 133 -11.85 7.72 -1.53
CA LEU A 133 -12.89 8.60 -2.03
C LEU A 133 -12.38 9.39 -3.21
N LYS A 134 -13.25 9.65 -4.18
CA LYS A 134 -12.93 10.42 -5.38
C LYS A 134 -12.39 11.82 -5.03
N GLU A 135 -13.03 12.49 -4.08
CA GLU A 135 -12.60 13.80 -3.56
C GLU A 135 -11.21 13.76 -2.93
N MET A 136 -10.89 12.73 -2.13
CA MET A 136 -9.54 12.54 -1.57
C MET A 136 -8.51 12.40 -2.69
N VAL A 137 -8.79 11.57 -3.70
CA VAL A 137 -7.85 11.36 -4.81
C VAL A 137 -7.67 12.65 -5.63
N LEU A 138 -8.74 13.38 -5.92
CA LEU A 138 -8.68 14.65 -6.66
C LEU A 138 -7.87 15.72 -5.91
N GLU A 139 -7.97 15.77 -4.58
CA GLU A 139 -7.24 16.75 -3.78
C GLU A 139 -5.76 16.39 -3.61
N LEU A 140 -5.45 15.12 -3.37
CA LEU A 140 -4.07 14.71 -3.06
C LEU A 140 -3.19 14.55 -4.30
N ARG A 141 -3.77 14.08 -5.42
CA ARG A 141 -3.03 13.73 -6.64
C ARG A 141 -2.17 14.86 -7.22
N PRO A 142 -2.60 16.14 -7.25
CA PRO A 142 -1.77 17.24 -7.75
C PRO A 142 -0.47 17.47 -6.97
N SER A 143 -0.38 16.98 -5.73
CA SER A 143 0.78 17.16 -4.86
C SER A 143 1.79 16.00 -4.91
N LEU A 144 1.56 15.00 -5.78
CA LEU A 144 2.44 13.84 -5.89
C LEU A 144 3.77 14.19 -6.56
N ILE A 145 4.86 13.83 -5.90
CA ILE A 145 6.24 13.94 -6.38
C ILE A 145 6.77 12.52 -6.54
N GLN A 146 7.25 12.16 -7.74
CA GLN A 146 7.73 10.79 -8.00
C GLN A 146 9.09 10.55 -7.30
N GLU A 147 9.17 9.46 -6.53
CA GLU A 147 10.40 8.98 -5.90
C GLU A 147 11.13 8.00 -6.85
N PHE A 148 10.39 7.03 -7.40
CA PHE A 148 10.83 6.13 -8.47
C PHE A 148 9.64 5.64 -9.31
#